data_AF-I4I4L5-F1
#
_entry.id   AF-I4I4L5-F1
#
_cell.length_a   1.000
_cell.length_b   1.000
_cell.length_c   1.000
_cell.angle_alpha   90.00
_cell.angle_beta   90.00
_cell.angle_gamma   90.00
#
_symmetry.space_group_name_H-M   'P 1'
#
loop_
_entity.id
_entity.type
_entity.pdbx_description
1 polymer ?
#
loop_
_entity_poly.entity_id
_entity_poly.type
_entity_poly.pdbx_seq_one_letter_code
_entity_poly.pdbx_strand_id
1 'polypeptide(L)'
;MKRGIYITANDRVIEQALALMNSIRLYDPDSPVILIPYDNNYQKIADLLSEKYGVILYPDLQLVEELAQKIYDIFGEKFFARPNQFRKQVYWFGELDQFLYIDTDIVVF
;
A
#
# COMPACT_ATOMS: atom_id res chain seq x y z
N MET A 1 14.96 10.35 11.56
CA MET A 1 14.06 9.19 11.68
C MET A 1 12.88 9.41 10.75
N LYS A 2 12.74 8.59 9.72
CA LYS A 2 11.67 8.68 8.70
C LYS A 2 10.40 8.01 9.25
N ARG A 3 9.31 8.77 9.35
CA ARG A 3 8.00 8.28 9.81
C ARG A 3 6.97 8.42 8.70
N GLY A 4 6.01 7.50 8.63
CA GLY A 4 4.96 7.57 7.62
C GLY A 4 3.97 6.42 7.69
N ILE A 5 3.18 6.29 6.63
CA ILE A 5 2.09 5.32 6.52
C ILE A 5 2.29 4.49 5.26
N TYR A 6 2.10 3.18 5.35
CA TYR A 6 1.95 2.30 4.20
C TYR A 6 0.47 1.94 4.00
N ILE A 7 0.05 1.93 2.74
CA ILE A 7 -1.26 1.43 2.31
C ILE A 7 -1.07 0.40 1.19
N THR A 8 -2.05 -0.46 0.95
CA THR A 8 -2.02 -1.41 -0.18
C THR A 8 -3.32 -1.37 -0.96
N ALA A 9 -3.24 -0.98 -2.24
CA ALA A 9 -4.42 -0.75 -3.07
C ALA A 9 -4.18 -1.04 -4.56
N ASN A 10 -5.26 -1.12 -5.32
CA ASN A 10 -5.28 -1.19 -6.79
C ASN A 10 -6.46 -0.36 -7.32
N ASP A 11 -6.61 -0.30 -8.65
CA ASP A 11 -7.63 0.50 -9.32
C ASP A 11 -9.07 0.11 -8.95
N ARG A 12 -9.29 -1.08 -8.36
CA ARG A 12 -10.62 -1.54 -7.95
C ARG A 12 -11.14 -0.87 -6.69
N VAL A 13 -10.26 -0.26 -5.90
CA VAL A 13 -10.59 0.30 -4.58
C VAL A 13 -10.28 1.80 -4.48
N ILE A 14 -10.34 2.51 -5.61
CA ILE A 14 -10.08 3.95 -5.69
C ILE A 14 -10.94 4.74 -4.69
N GLU A 15 -12.25 4.49 -4.66
CA GLU A 15 -13.17 5.22 -3.77
C GLU A 15 -12.83 5.03 -2.29
N GLN A 16 -12.47 3.81 -1.90
CA GLN A 16 -12.02 3.49 -0.54
C GLN A 16 -10.72 4.21 -0.21
N ALA A 17 -9.75 4.21 -1.12
CA ALA A 17 -8.49 4.91 -0.91
C ALA A 17 -8.66 6.43 -0.81
N LEU A 18 -9.58 7.02 -1.60
CA LEU A 18 -9.93 8.43 -1.48
C LEU A 18 -10.54 8.73 -0.10
N ALA A 19 -11.43 7.88 0.39
CA ALA A 19 -12.03 8.02 1.72
C ALA A 19 -10.97 7.92 2.84
N LEU A 20 -10.10 6.90 2.77
CA LEU A 20 -8.98 6.75 3.70
C LEU A 20 -8.09 8.00 3.69
N MET A 21 -7.64 8.44 2.51
CA MET A 21 -6.74 9.59 2.39
C MET A 21 -7.39 10.89 2.88
N ASN A 22 -8.68 11.12 2.58
CA ASN A 22 -9.39 12.27 3.14
C ASN A 22 -9.42 12.24 4.67
N SER A 23 -9.68 11.06 5.25
CA SER A 23 -9.75 10.91 6.71
C SER A 23 -8.38 11.05 7.38
N ILE A 24 -7.31 10.52 6.79
CA ILE A 24 -5.94 10.74 7.25
C ILE A 24 -5.61 12.24 7.20
N ARG A 25 -5.81 12.88 6.04
CA ARG A 25 -5.43 14.30 5.82
C ARG A 25 -6.25 15.29 6.63
N LEU A 26 -7.39 14.88 7.19
CA LEU A 26 -8.14 15.68 8.16
C LEU A 26 -7.37 15.86 9.48
N TYR A 27 -6.60 14.86 9.92
CA TYR A 27 -5.88 14.88 11.20
C TYR A 27 -4.35 14.97 11.05
N ASP A 28 -3.82 14.50 9.93
CA ASP A 28 -2.39 14.48 9.61
C ASP A 28 -2.17 14.94 8.16
N PRO A 29 -1.96 16.24 7.93
CA PRO A 29 -1.81 16.79 6.59
C PRO A 29 -0.48 16.41 5.91
N ASP A 30 0.57 16.10 6.68
CA ASP A 30 1.94 16.14 6.18
C ASP A 30 2.63 14.78 6.12
N SER A 31 2.25 13.80 6.96
CA SER A 31 2.97 12.52 6.97
C SER A 31 2.95 11.84 5.61
N PRO A 32 4.10 11.31 5.14
CA PRO A 32 4.17 10.63 3.86
C PRO A 32 3.33 9.35 3.89
N VAL A 33 2.60 9.12 2.81
CA VAL A 33 1.86 7.88 2.58
C VAL A 33 2.47 7.18 1.38
N ILE A 34 2.83 5.91 1.55
CA ILE A 34 3.46 5.08 0.53
C ILE A 34 2.48 3.99 0.10
N LEU A 35 2.17 3.97 -1.20
CA LEU A 35 1.29 2.99 -1.83
C LEU A 35 2.07 1.76 -2.27
N ILE A 36 1.70 0.60 -1.74
CA ILE A 36 2.14 -0.70 -2.24
C ILE A 36 1.06 -1.25 -3.19
N PRO A 37 1.39 -1.56 -4.46
CA PRO A 37 0.41 -2.13 -5.39
C PRO A 37 -0.12 -3.49 -4.95
N TYR A 38 -1.43 -3.62 -4.86
CA TYR A 38 -2.06 -4.91 -4.58
C TYR A 38 -1.94 -5.89 -5.76
N ASP A 39 -2.00 -5.40 -6.99
CA ASP A 39 -1.76 -6.20 -8.20
C ASP A 39 -1.17 -5.29 -9.28
N ASN A 40 -1.12 -5.76 -10.53
CA ASN A 40 -0.50 -5.01 -11.63
C ASN A 40 -1.43 -3.94 -12.24
N ASN A 41 -2.67 -3.82 -11.76
CA ASN A 41 -3.65 -2.81 -12.18
C ASN A 41 -3.76 -1.71 -11.11
N TYR A 42 -2.69 -0.93 -10.92
CA TYR A 42 -2.59 0.09 -9.87
C TYR A 42 -2.28 1.49 -10.39
N GLN A 43 -2.08 1.65 -11.69
CA GLN A 43 -1.52 2.88 -12.26
C GLN A 43 -2.50 4.05 -12.08
N LYS A 44 -3.80 3.83 -12.26
CA LYS A 44 -4.80 4.90 -12.13
C LYS A 44 -4.89 5.40 -10.69
N ILE A 45 -4.90 4.48 -9.72
CA ILE A 45 -4.94 4.85 -8.31
C ILE A 45 -3.64 5.53 -7.87
N ALA A 46 -2.48 5.07 -8.34
CA ALA A 46 -1.20 5.70 -8.02
C ALA A 46 -1.13 7.14 -8.54
N ASP A 47 -1.49 7.36 -9.81
CA ASP A 47 -1.52 8.69 -10.42
C ASP A 47 -2.47 9.62 -9.67
N LEU A 48 -3.70 9.16 -9.42
CA LEU A 48 -4.73 9.95 -8.73
C LEU A 48 -4.33 10.33 -7.30
N LEU A 49 -3.80 9.38 -6.52
CA LEU A 49 -3.40 9.63 -5.14
C LEU A 49 -2.13 10.46 -5.05
N SER A 50 -1.20 10.31 -6.00
CA SER A 50 -0.02 11.16 -6.13
C SER A 50 -0.42 12.60 -6.41
N GLU A 51 -1.28 12.83 -7.42
CA GLU A 51 -1.74 14.18 -7.79
C GLU A 51 -2.50 14.87 -6.65
N LYS A 52 -3.42 14.15 -6.00
CA LYS A 52 -4.35 14.76 -5.03
C LYS A 52 -3.78 14.88 -3.62
N TYR A 53 -2.90 13.96 -3.21
CA TYR A 53 -2.45 13.86 -1.81
C TYR A 53 -0.94 13.66 -1.64
N GLY A 54 -0.17 13.66 -2.73
CA GLY A 54 1.28 13.42 -2.69
C GLY A 54 1.65 12.01 -2.25
N VAL A 55 0.78 11.01 -2.48
CA VAL A 55 1.09 9.60 -2.19
C VAL A 55 2.24 9.13 -3.08
N ILE A 56 3.20 8.46 -2.47
CA ILE A 56 4.41 7.96 -3.15
C ILE A 56 4.20 6.49 -3.49
N LEU A 57 4.46 6.09 -4.73
CA LEU A 57 4.49 4.67 -5.08
C LEU A 57 5.70 3.99 -4.43
N TYR A 58 5.52 2.78 -3.91
CA TYR A 58 6.62 2.00 -3.35
C TYR A 58 7.74 1.85 -4.41
N PRO A 59 9.00 2.20 -4.09
CA PRO A 59 10.03 2.41 -5.10
C PRO A 59 10.53 1.11 -5.74
N ASP A 60 10.57 0.01 -4.99
CA ASP A 60 11.08 -1.27 -5.46
C ASP A 60 9.93 -2.24 -5.76
N LEU A 61 9.33 -2.08 -6.95
CA LEU A 61 8.22 -2.93 -7.41
C LEU A 61 8.66 -4.37 -7.71
N GLN A 62 9.92 -4.56 -8.08
CA GLN A 62 10.47 -5.89 -8.30
C GLN A 62 10.46 -6.69 -7.00
N LEU A 63 10.86 -6.08 -5.88
CA LEU A 63 10.77 -6.70 -4.56
C LEU A 63 9.33 -7.08 -4.17
N VAL A 64 8.33 -6.27 -4.56
CA VAL A 64 6.92 -6.60 -4.34
C VAL A 64 6.54 -7.91 -5.03
N GLU A 65 6.93 -8.07 -6.29
CA GLU A 65 6.65 -9.29 -7.05
C GLU A 65 7.43 -10.48 -6.50
N GLU A 66 8.74 -10.32 -6.25
CA GLU A 66 9.59 -11.38 -5.73
C GLU A 66 9.13 -11.87 -4.36
N LEU A 67 8.74 -10.97 -3.45
CA LEU A 67 8.25 -11.34 -2.13
C LEU A 67 6.93 -12.10 -2.23
N ALA A 68 6.00 -11.63 -3.06
CA ALA A 68 4.74 -12.30 -3.27
C ALA A 68 4.93 -13.72 -3.85
N GLN A 69 5.83 -13.86 -4.82
CA GLN A 69 6.17 -15.15 -5.42
C GLN A 69 6.84 -16.07 -4.41
N LYS A 70 7.83 -15.60 -3.64
CA LYS A 70 8.48 -16.41 -2.60
C LYS A 70 7.50 -16.91 -1.55
N ILE A 71 6.57 -16.05 -1.10
CA ILE A 71 5.52 -16.44 -0.15
C ILE A 71 4.62 -17.50 -0.78
N TYR A 72 4.20 -17.31 -2.02
CA TYR A 72 3.42 -18.32 -2.75
C TYR A 72 4.16 -19.65 -2.87
N ASP A 73 5.45 -19.65 -3.22
CA ASP A 73 6.25 -20.86 -3.41
C ASP A 73 6.47 -21.64 -2.10
N ILE A 74 6.64 -20.93 -0.97
CA ILE A 74 6.86 -21.55 0.35
C ILE A 74 5.59 -22.21 0.88
N PHE A 75 4.45 -21.52 0.79
CA PHE A 75 3.22 -21.97 1.43
C PHE A 75 2.27 -22.71 0.47
N GLY A 76 2.44 -22.53 -0.84
CA GLY A 76 1.66 -23.15 -1.89
C GLY A 76 0.31 -22.47 -2.16
N GLU A 77 -0.29 -22.84 -3.29
CA GLU A 77 -1.52 -22.24 -3.83
C GLU A 77 -2.72 -22.31 -2.88
N LYS A 78 -2.80 -23.36 -2.06
CA LYS A 78 -3.96 -23.63 -1.19
C LYS A 78 -3.89 -22.92 0.16
N PHE A 79 -2.75 -22.33 0.49
CA PHE A 79 -2.56 -21.71 1.79
C PHE A 79 -3.19 -20.31 1.86
N PHE A 80 -3.38 -19.63 0.72
CA PHE A 80 -3.90 -18.28 0.68
C PHE A 80 -5.19 -18.16 -0.13
N ALA A 81 -6.25 -17.64 0.49
CA ALA A 81 -7.47 -17.29 -0.24
C ALA A 81 -7.26 -16.15 -1.24
N ARG A 82 -6.26 -15.28 -1.00
CA ARG A 82 -5.92 -14.11 -1.82
C ARG A 82 -4.41 -13.86 -1.76
N PRO A 83 -3.59 -14.44 -2.65
CA PRO A 83 -2.12 -14.43 -2.55
C PRO A 83 -1.53 -13.01 -2.54
N ASN A 84 -2.15 -12.08 -3.28
CA ASN A 84 -1.72 -10.69 -3.37
C ASN A 84 -1.82 -9.89 -2.05
N GLN A 85 -2.56 -10.38 -1.05
CA GLN A 85 -2.64 -9.72 0.26
C GLN A 85 -1.29 -9.61 0.96
N PHE A 86 -0.32 -10.46 0.60
CA PHE A 86 1.00 -10.46 1.21
C PHE A 86 2.01 -9.54 0.53
N ARG A 87 1.65 -8.93 -0.62
CA ARG A 87 2.46 -7.87 -1.23
C ARG A 87 2.74 -6.74 -0.24
N LYS A 88 1.82 -6.47 0.69
CA LYS A 88 2.02 -5.47 1.75
C LYS A 88 3.27 -5.70 2.58
N GLN A 89 3.70 -6.95 2.79
CA GLN A 89 4.85 -7.26 3.66
C GLN A 89 6.17 -6.61 3.21
N VAL A 90 6.25 -6.05 1.99
CA VAL A 90 7.40 -5.25 1.56
C VAL A 90 7.66 -4.03 2.44
N TYR A 91 6.68 -3.53 3.21
CA TYR A 91 6.90 -2.39 4.10
C TYR A 91 8.02 -2.64 5.12
N TRP A 92 8.35 -3.90 5.45
CA TRP A 92 9.48 -4.25 6.32
C TRP A 92 10.85 -3.94 5.69
N PHE A 93 10.91 -3.77 4.37
CA PHE A 93 12.11 -3.47 3.60
C PHE A 93 12.08 -2.06 3.02
N GLY A 94 11.06 -1.27 3.36
CA GLY A 94 10.92 0.10 2.91
C GLY A 94 11.79 1.09 3.70
N GLU A 95 11.78 2.36 3.28
CA GLU A 95 12.66 3.39 3.85
C GLU A 95 12.20 4.00 5.18
N LEU A 96 11.02 3.64 5.70
CA LEU A 96 10.49 4.22 6.93
C LEU A 96 11.05 3.51 8.16
N ASP A 97 11.64 4.28 9.09
CA ASP A 97 12.15 3.76 10.37
C ASP A 97 11.01 3.42 11.34
N GLN A 98 9.91 4.17 11.28
CA GLN A 98 8.68 3.92 12.03
C GLN A 98 7.48 4.15 11.13
N PHE A 99 6.56 3.20 11.11
CA PHE A 99 5.41 3.31 10.23
C PHE A 99 4.14 2.71 10.84
N LEU A 100 3.01 3.16 10.32
CA LEU A 100 1.74 2.47 10.44
C LEU A 100 1.42 1.83 9.10
N TYR A 101 0.92 0.60 9.13
CA TYR A 101 0.21 0.03 7.99
C TYR A 101 -1.29 0.23 8.23
N ILE A 102 -2.00 0.75 7.23
CA ILE A 102 -3.45 0.94 7.29
C ILE A 102 -4.08 0.29 6.05
N ASP A 103 -5.06 -0.59 6.26
CA ASP A 103 -5.83 -1.16 5.16
C ASP A 103 -6.71 -0.09 4.50
N THR A 104 -6.87 -0.17 3.18
CA THR A 104 -7.52 0.85 2.36
C THR A 104 -9.02 1.02 2.65
N ASP A 105 -9.66 0.07 3.33
CA ASP A 105 -11.06 0.10 3.73
C ASP A 105 -11.33 0.71 5.13
N ILE A 106 -10.33 1.42 5.69
CA ILE A 106 -10.43 2.12 6.97
C ILE A 106 -10.75 3.61 6.80
N VAL A 107 -11.43 4.18 7.79
CA VAL A 107 -11.61 5.63 7.97
C VAL A 107 -11.05 6.02 9.34
N VAL A 108 -10.17 7.02 9.37
CA VAL A 108 -9.50 7.52 10.59
C VAL A 108 -10.35 8.62 11.27
N PHE A 109 -10.46 8.60 12.60
CA PHE A 109 -11.18 9.58 13.42
C PHE A 109 -10.50 9.84 14.77
#